data_AF-A0A7C5VYD5-F1
#
_entry.id   AF-A0A7C5VYD5-F1
#
_cell.length_a   1.000
_cell.length_b   1.000
_cell.length_c   1.000
_cell.angle_alpha   90.00
_cell.angle_beta   90.00
_cell.angle_gamma   90.00
#
_symmetry.space_group_name_H-M   'P 1'
#
loop_
_entity.id
_entity.type
_entity.pdbx_description
1 polymer ?
#
loop_
_entity_poly.entity_id
_entity_poly.type
_entity_poly.pdbx_seq_one_letter_code
_entity_poly.pdbx_strand_id
1 'polypeptide(L)'
;MKFSKYEILIITGASISFLIFAIILKLSNISVDSLVNLQNNILKTAIVQTAGMSTTDSLAVLLSQFVGIFISFLFLVLGFVFLSTYGFFIKDSRFKNISLWVGFITGIISFIIFSIIFHSLMSIFLSVAVLISSIYIIPLANTYGKELKKWIFFRVGSHSVSKVLLIINLLIALGIFISVLANQQFYKQSFENEITDIAASMIPQTNNSIIKEEIGKQISVSLQKSPIFESYFRWLPVISALGIWVILEFLRGLIFSNFAGLFSTTMIRLKNKIDKKFKS
;
A
#
# COMPACT_ATOMS: atom_id res chain seq x y z
N MET A 1 -8.03 22.57 24.42
CA MET A 1 -6.81 22.80 23.62
C MET A 1 -7.19 23.57 22.37
N LYS A 2 -6.62 24.75 22.10
CA LYS A 2 -6.96 25.55 20.90
C LYS A 2 -5.90 25.31 19.82
N PHE A 3 -6.30 24.75 18.69
CA PHE A 3 -5.43 24.60 17.52
C PHE A 3 -5.29 25.93 16.77
N SER A 4 -4.09 26.21 16.29
CA SER A 4 -3.84 27.30 15.36
C SER A 4 -4.44 27.01 13.98
N LYS A 5 -4.70 28.05 13.18
CA LYS A 5 -5.18 27.90 11.80
C LYS A 5 -4.25 27.01 10.95
N TYR A 6 -2.95 27.07 11.20
CA TYR A 6 -1.96 26.24 10.51
C TYR A 6 -2.07 24.76 10.88
N GLU A 7 -2.26 24.45 12.17
CA GLU A 7 -2.44 23.06 12.62
C GLU A 7 -3.71 22.44 12.04
N ILE A 8 -4.81 23.21 12.01
CA ILE A 8 -6.06 22.77 11.39
C ILE A 8 -5.82 22.46 9.90
N LEU A 9 -5.12 23.33 9.17
CA LEU A 9 -4.78 23.12 7.75
C LEU A 9 -3.95 21.85 7.53
N ILE A 10 -3.00 21.55 8.42
CA ILE A 10 -2.17 20.33 8.33
C ILE A 10 -3.00 19.09 8.59
N ILE A 11 -3.83 19.11 9.65
CA ILE A 11 -4.72 17.98 9.99
C ILE A 11 -5.68 17.72 8.83
N THR A 12 -6.35 18.75 8.30
CA THR A 12 -7.29 18.59 7.19
C THR A 12 -6.60 18.14 5.92
N GLY A 13 -5.45 18.72 5.55
CA GLY A 13 -4.69 18.33 4.36
C GLY A 13 -4.22 16.87 4.42
N ALA A 14 -3.70 16.43 5.58
CA ALA A 14 -3.29 15.06 5.78
C ALA A 14 -4.47 14.08 5.78
N SER A 15 -5.55 14.39 6.49
CA SER A 15 -6.76 13.56 6.54
C SER A 15 -7.45 13.43 5.18
N ILE A 16 -7.52 14.51 4.38
CA ILE A 16 -8.05 14.46 3.00
C ILE A 16 -7.17 13.57 2.14
N SER A 17 -5.84 13.68 2.26
CA SER A 17 -4.93 12.82 1.49
C SER A 17 -5.10 11.34 1.85
N PHE A 18 -5.26 11.02 3.14
CA PHE A 18 -5.55 9.66 3.58
C PHE A 18 -6.93 9.16 3.13
N LEU A 19 -7.94 10.02 3.11
CA LEU A 19 -9.27 9.69 2.58
C LEU A 19 -9.21 9.37 1.08
N ILE A 20 -8.52 10.19 0.29
CA ILE A 20 -8.35 9.95 -1.15
C ILE A 20 -7.60 8.64 -1.38
N PHE A 21 -6.53 8.38 -0.62
CA PHE A 21 -5.84 7.09 -0.65
C PHE A 21 -6.79 5.93 -0.39
N ALA A 22 -7.61 6.00 0.66
CA ALA A 22 -8.57 4.95 1.00
C ALA A 22 -9.61 4.72 -0.10
N ILE A 23 -10.15 5.80 -0.68
CA ILE A 23 -11.14 5.72 -1.76
C ILE A 23 -10.54 5.09 -3.01
N ILE A 24 -9.37 5.56 -3.47
CA ILE A 24 -8.71 5.03 -4.68
C ILE A 24 -8.35 3.56 -4.47
N LEU A 25 -7.82 3.20 -3.30
CA LEU A 25 -7.47 1.81 -3.00
C LEU A 25 -8.71 0.91 -3.00
N LYS A 26 -9.85 1.39 -2.47
CA LYS A 26 -11.12 0.66 -2.52
C LYS A 26 -11.66 0.51 -3.95
N LEU A 27 -11.62 1.57 -4.75
CA LEU A 27 -12.04 1.57 -6.16
C LEU A 27 -11.14 0.70 -7.05
N SER A 28 -9.89 0.50 -6.64
CA SER A 28 -8.96 -0.40 -7.34
C SER A 28 -9.33 -1.88 -7.18
N ASN A 29 -10.35 -2.23 -6.36
CA ASN A 29 -10.80 -3.59 -6.08
C ASN A 29 -9.71 -4.52 -5.51
N ILE A 30 -8.75 -3.96 -4.78
CA ILE A 30 -7.63 -4.73 -4.26
C ILE A 30 -7.98 -5.26 -2.88
N SER A 31 -8.15 -6.57 -2.82
CA SER A 31 -8.25 -7.35 -1.59
C SER A 31 -6.98 -8.16 -1.36
N VAL A 32 -6.83 -8.71 -0.14
CA VAL A 32 -5.79 -9.72 0.11
C VAL A 32 -5.90 -10.86 -0.89
N ASP A 33 -7.11 -11.26 -1.26
CA ASP A 33 -7.34 -12.33 -2.24
C ASP A 33 -6.76 -11.98 -3.61
N SER A 34 -6.97 -10.74 -4.08
CA SER A 34 -6.39 -10.27 -5.33
C SER A 34 -4.86 -10.26 -5.32
N LEU A 35 -4.25 -10.04 -4.15
CA LEU A 35 -2.80 -9.99 -3.97
C LEU A 35 -2.18 -11.38 -3.88
N VAL A 36 -2.83 -12.32 -3.21
CA VAL A 36 -2.40 -13.73 -3.11
C VAL A 36 -2.57 -14.42 -4.45
N ASN A 37 -3.71 -14.22 -5.09
CA ASN A 37 -4.00 -14.77 -6.41
C ASN A 37 -3.39 -13.92 -7.54
N LEU A 38 -2.57 -12.90 -7.23
CA LEU A 38 -1.93 -12.06 -8.25
C LEU A 38 -1.13 -12.91 -9.24
N GLN A 39 -0.43 -13.94 -8.77
CA GLN A 39 0.33 -14.84 -9.64
C GLN A 39 -0.58 -15.58 -10.63
N ASN A 40 -1.72 -16.07 -10.17
CA ASN A 40 -2.69 -16.76 -11.01
C ASN A 40 -3.42 -15.79 -11.95
N ASN A 41 -3.75 -14.60 -11.46
CA ASN A 41 -4.34 -13.53 -12.26
C ASN A 41 -3.39 -13.09 -13.36
N ILE A 42 -2.09 -12.94 -13.09
CA ILE A 42 -1.09 -12.64 -14.13
C ILE A 42 -1.08 -13.75 -15.18
N LEU A 43 -1.07 -15.02 -14.76
CA LEU A 43 -1.04 -16.15 -15.68
C LEU A 43 -2.31 -16.22 -16.54
N LYS A 44 -3.49 -16.05 -15.92
CA LYS A 44 -4.79 -16.01 -16.57
C LYS A 44 -4.92 -14.82 -17.51
N THR A 45 -4.47 -13.64 -17.09
CA THR A 45 -4.48 -12.45 -17.94
C THR A 45 -3.56 -12.66 -19.14
N ALA A 46 -2.34 -13.14 -18.94
CA ALA A 46 -1.34 -13.35 -20.00
C ALA A 46 -1.71 -14.45 -21.00
N ILE A 47 -2.39 -15.52 -20.57
CA ILE A 47 -2.74 -16.66 -21.42
C ILE A 47 -4.13 -16.52 -22.03
N VAL A 48 -5.11 -16.10 -21.23
CA VAL A 48 -6.53 -16.17 -21.61
C VAL A 48 -7.07 -14.80 -22.03
N GLN A 49 -6.82 -13.75 -21.24
CA GLN A 49 -7.43 -12.44 -21.49
C GLN A 49 -6.72 -11.65 -22.60
N THR A 50 -5.41 -11.86 -22.75
CA THR A 50 -4.60 -11.21 -23.79
C THR A 50 -4.47 -12.06 -25.05
N ALA A 51 -5.15 -13.20 -25.13
CA ALA A 51 -5.16 -14.04 -26.31
C ALA A 51 -5.75 -13.27 -27.50
N GLY A 52 -4.94 -13.02 -28.53
CA GLY A 52 -5.34 -12.27 -29.72
C GLY A 52 -5.28 -10.75 -29.58
N MET A 53 -4.78 -10.21 -28.45
CA MET A 53 -4.52 -8.78 -28.29
C MET A 53 -3.15 -8.40 -28.85
N SER A 54 -2.98 -7.13 -29.23
CA SER A 54 -1.66 -6.60 -29.58
C SER A 54 -0.75 -6.61 -28.34
N THR A 55 0.57 -6.60 -28.53
CA THR A 55 1.53 -6.58 -27.42
C THR A 55 1.35 -5.36 -26.52
N THR A 56 1.00 -4.20 -27.07
CA THR A 56 0.78 -2.97 -26.30
C THR A 56 -0.49 -3.03 -25.47
N ASP A 57 -1.58 -3.55 -26.03
CA ASP A 57 -2.85 -3.65 -25.31
C ASP A 57 -2.76 -4.71 -24.21
N SER A 58 -2.09 -5.82 -24.49
CA SER A 58 -1.78 -6.86 -23.51
C SER A 58 -1.02 -6.32 -22.31
N LEU A 59 0.00 -5.49 -22.57
CA LEU A 59 0.80 -4.86 -21.52
C LEU A 59 -0.02 -3.85 -20.71
N ALA A 60 -0.89 -3.07 -21.37
CA ALA A 60 -1.76 -2.11 -20.71
C ALA A 60 -2.76 -2.79 -19.76
N VAL A 61 -3.39 -3.88 -20.19
CA VAL A 61 -4.30 -4.68 -19.34
C VAL A 61 -3.56 -5.22 -18.11
N LEU A 62 -2.37 -5.78 -18.30
CA LEU A 62 -1.56 -6.31 -17.20
C LEU A 62 -1.14 -5.22 -16.21
N LEU A 63 -0.68 -4.07 -16.70
CA LEU A 63 -0.21 -2.98 -15.83
C LEU A 63 -1.35 -2.22 -15.14
N SER A 64 -2.56 -2.21 -15.72
CA SER A 64 -3.71 -1.47 -15.19
C SER A 64 -4.03 -1.81 -13.72
N GLN A 65 -3.83 -3.07 -13.33
CA GLN A 65 -4.04 -3.55 -11.95
C GLN A 65 -3.10 -2.88 -10.94
N PHE A 66 -1.91 -2.46 -11.37
CA PHE A 66 -0.91 -1.83 -10.51
C PHE A 66 -1.02 -0.31 -10.45
N VAL A 67 -1.60 0.32 -11.48
CA VAL A 67 -1.72 1.78 -11.57
C VAL A 67 -2.57 2.35 -10.44
N GLY A 68 -3.70 1.71 -10.12
CA GLY A 68 -4.57 2.12 -9.02
C GLY A 68 -3.85 2.10 -7.66
N ILE A 69 -3.10 1.01 -7.38
CA ILE A 69 -2.24 0.90 -6.18
C ILE A 69 -1.26 2.05 -6.16
N PHE A 70 -0.52 2.21 -7.25
CA PHE A 70 0.56 3.18 -7.32
C PHE A 70 0.05 4.60 -7.04
N ILE A 71 -1.04 5.01 -7.70
CA ILE A 71 -1.67 6.32 -7.50
C ILE A 71 -2.16 6.45 -6.05
N SER A 72 -2.78 5.42 -5.48
CA SER A 72 -3.26 5.47 -4.10
C SER A 72 -2.09 5.76 -3.13
N PHE A 73 -0.95 5.07 -3.27
CA PHE A 73 0.21 5.26 -2.40
C PHE A 73 0.84 6.65 -2.55
N LEU A 74 0.70 7.34 -3.69
CA LEU A 74 1.13 8.74 -3.80
C LEU A 74 0.33 9.65 -2.86
N PHE A 75 -0.99 9.43 -2.70
CA PHE A 75 -1.80 10.19 -1.76
C PHE A 75 -1.50 9.83 -0.30
N LEU A 76 -1.17 8.58 -0.01
CA LEU A 76 -0.65 8.18 1.30
C LEU A 76 0.63 8.98 1.64
N VAL A 77 1.56 9.05 0.68
CA VAL A 77 2.79 9.82 0.81
C VAL A 77 2.53 11.31 1.02
N LEU A 78 1.59 11.90 0.27
CA LEU A 78 1.21 13.31 0.44
C LEU A 78 0.70 13.59 1.86
N GLY A 79 -0.12 12.70 2.43
CA GLY A 79 -0.59 12.84 3.81
C GLY A 79 0.56 12.91 4.81
N PHE A 80 1.57 12.04 4.63
CA PHE A 80 2.79 12.07 5.43
C PHE A 80 3.68 13.28 5.16
N VAL A 81 3.70 13.79 3.93
CA VAL A 81 4.41 15.04 3.62
C VAL A 81 3.82 16.17 4.47
N PHE A 82 2.50 16.37 4.52
CA PHE A 82 1.88 17.41 5.36
C PHE A 82 2.34 17.35 6.82
N LEU A 83 2.32 16.15 7.42
CA LEU A 83 2.74 15.94 8.80
C LEU A 83 4.26 16.18 8.98
N SER A 84 5.07 15.77 8.01
CA SER A 84 6.51 16.02 8.00
C SER A 84 6.83 17.52 7.91
N THR A 85 6.12 18.27 7.05
CA THR A 85 6.26 19.72 6.95
C THR A 85 5.93 20.40 8.28
N TYR A 86 4.87 19.95 8.95
CA TYR A 86 4.52 20.46 10.28
C TYR A 86 5.64 20.19 11.29
N GLY A 87 6.15 18.96 11.34
CA GLY A 87 7.26 18.57 12.22
C GLY A 87 8.54 19.41 12.00
N PHE A 88 8.82 19.82 10.77
CA PHE A 88 9.95 20.72 10.45
C PHE A 88 9.85 22.09 11.12
N PHE A 89 8.65 22.68 11.16
CA PHE A 89 8.46 24.04 11.69
C PHE A 89 8.40 24.10 13.22
N ILE A 90 8.25 22.95 13.89
CA ILE A 90 8.26 22.86 15.35
C ILE A 90 9.72 22.86 15.83
N LYS A 91 10.31 24.04 15.90
CA LYS A 91 11.70 24.21 16.32
C LYS A 91 11.90 24.08 17.84
N ASP A 92 10.87 24.34 18.64
CA ASP A 92 10.99 24.52 20.08
C ASP A 92 10.51 23.28 20.87
N SER A 93 11.37 22.75 21.75
CA SER A 93 11.14 21.52 22.53
C SER A 93 10.02 21.66 23.57
N ARG A 94 9.66 22.90 23.93
CA ARG A 94 8.60 23.20 24.91
C ARG A 94 7.19 22.88 24.42
N PHE A 95 6.98 22.81 23.11
CA PHE A 95 5.68 22.47 22.50
C PHE A 95 5.61 21.02 21.99
N LYS A 96 6.57 20.17 22.36
CA LYS A 96 6.67 18.79 21.86
C LYS A 96 5.42 17.97 22.14
N ASN A 97 4.82 18.10 23.32
CA ASN A 97 3.58 17.41 23.66
C ASN A 97 2.38 17.91 22.83
N ILE A 98 2.26 19.22 22.62
CA ILE A 98 1.21 19.84 21.80
C ILE A 98 1.34 19.41 20.34
N SER A 99 2.57 19.31 19.82
CA SER A 99 2.83 18.88 18.45
C SER A 99 2.48 17.42 18.16
N LEU A 100 2.58 16.54 19.16
CA LEU A 100 2.21 15.13 18.99
C LEU A 100 0.69 14.95 18.84
N TRP A 101 -0.12 15.87 19.38
CA TRP A 101 -1.57 15.82 19.23
C TRP A 101 -2.04 15.98 17.79
N VAL A 102 -1.31 16.73 16.96
CA VAL A 102 -1.64 16.85 15.52
C VAL A 102 -1.48 15.50 14.83
N GLY A 103 -0.38 14.80 15.08
CA GLY A 103 -0.15 13.45 14.56
C GLY A 103 -1.15 12.43 15.11
N PHE A 104 -1.46 12.52 16.40
CA PHE A 104 -2.43 11.64 17.07
C PHE A 104 -3.85 11.82 16.52
N ILE A 105 -4.34 13.06 16.41
CA ILE A 105 -5.68 13.35 15.88
C ILE A 105 -5.78 12.93 14.43
N THR A 106 -4.78 13.26 13.61
CA THR A 106 -4.74 12.83 12.21
C THR A 106 -4.73 11.30 12.11
N GLY A 107 -3.96 10.63 12.98
CA GLY A 107 -3.92 9.17 13.10
C GLY A 107 -5.28 8.56 13.46
N ILE A 108 -5.98 9.09 14.46
CA ILE A 108 -7.33 8.63 14.83
C ILE A 108 -8.32 8.82 13.68
N ILE A 109 -8.33 10.00 13.05
CA ILE A 109 -9.20 10.27 11.90
C ILE A 109 -8.92 9.25 10.79
N SER A 110 -7.64 9.01 10.47
CA SER A 110 -7.26 8.03 9.46
C SER A 110 -7.69 6.60 9.84
N PHE A 111 -7.53 6.22 11.11
CA PHE A 111 -7.95 4.91 11.61
C PHE A 111 -9.45 4.70 11.43
N ILE A 112 -10.26 5.70 11.75
CA ILE A 112 -11.72 5.65 11.57
C ILE A 112 -12.06 5.55 10.08
N ILE A 113 -11.44 6.37 9.22
CA ILE A 113 -11.66 6.35 7.76
C ILE A 113 -11.39 4.96 7.20
N PHE A 114 -10.22 4.37 7.48
CA PHE A 114 -9.86 3.06 6.95
C PHE A 114 -10.74 1.94 7.52
N SER A 115 -11.12 2.01 8.79
CA SER A 115 -11.99 1.01 9.43
C SER A 115 -13.41 1.03 8.85
N ILE A 116 -13.92 2.19 8.43
CA ILE A 116 -15.24 2.30 7.79
C ILE A 116 -15.19 1.83 6.32
N ILE A 117 -14.14 2.20 5.58
CA ILE A 117 -14.06 1.88 4.14
C ILE A 117 -13.73 0.41 3.90
N PHE A 118 -12.92 -0.20 4.77
CA PHE A 118 -12.41 -1.55 4.59
C PHE A 118 -12.77 -2.46 5.76
N HIS A 119 -13.57 -3.48 5.46
CA HIS A 119 -13.98 -4.54 6.40
C HIS A 119 -13.11 -5.78 6.19
N SER A 120 -11.81 -5.69 6.46
CA SER A 120 -10.86 -6.80 6.27
C SER A 120 -9.80 -6.84 7.37
N LEU A 121 -9.17 -7.99 7.59
CA LEU A 121 -8.08 -8.08 8.57
C LEU A 121 -6.88 -7.20 8.17
N MET A 122 -6.50 -7.23 6.88
CA MET A 122 -5.42 -6.41 6.34
C MET A 122 -5.67 -4.90 6.53
N SER A 123 -6.92 -4.45 6.44
CA SER A 123 -7.22 -3.04 6.68
C SER A 123 -7.06 -2.62 8.12
N ILE A 124 -7.30 -3.50 9.10
CA ILE A 124 -6.99 -3.21 10.52
C ILE A 124 -5.48 -2.95 10.67
N PHE A 125 -4.64 -3.80 10.07
CA PHE A 125 -3.19 -3.59 10.09
C PHE A 125 -2.78 -2.31 9.38
N LEU A 126 -3.38 -1.98 8.24
CA LEU A 126 -3.15 -0.71 7.54
C LEU A 126 -3.56 0.50 8.41
N SER A 127 -4.74 0.46 9.04
CA SER A 127 -5.23 1.51 9.93
C SER A 127 -4.29 1.75 11.11
N VAL A 128 -3.86 0.68 11.77
CA VAL A 128 -2.90 0.73 12.88
C VAL A 128 -1.55 1.28 12.38
N ALA A 129 -1.11 0.85 11.20
CA ALA A 129 0.12 1.33 10.61
C ALA A 129 0.10 2.83 10.36
N VAL A 130 -0.96 3.36 9.75
CA VAL A 130 -1.08 4.80 9.48
C VAL A 130 -1.22 5.60 10.78
N LEU A 131 -1.89 5.06 11.79
CA LEU A 131 -1.99 5.69 13.11
C LEU A 131 -0.60 5.84 13.77
N ILE A 132 0.15 4.74 13.90
CA ILE A 132 1.51 4.76 14.50
C ILE A 132 2.43 5.69 13.71
N SER A 133 2.36 5.58 12.39
CA SER A 133 3.11 6.39 11.43
C SER A 133 2.86 7.89 11.57
N SER A 134 1.60 8.28 11.74
CA SER A 134 1.20 9.69 11.88
C SER A 134 1.71 10.32 13.17
N ILE A 135 1.86 9.53 14.24
CA ILE A 135 2.46 9.98 15.50
C ILE A 135 3.98 10.10 15.36
N TYR A 136 4.62 9.11 14.71
CA TYR A 136 6.08 8.99 14.66
C TYR A 136 6.75 9.95 13.66
N ILE A 137 6.03 10.39 12.63
CA ILE A 137 6.62 11.23 11.58
C ILE A 137 7.03 12.63 12.05
N ILE A 138 6.29 13.21 13.01
CA ILE A 138 6.52 14.56 13.54
C ILE A 138 7.89 14.66 14.25
N PRO A 139 8.21 13.80 15.24
CA PRO A 139 9.52 13.84 15.90
C PRO A 139 10.67 13.49 14.95
N LEU A 140 10.45 12.60 13.96
CA LEU A 140 11.44 12.32 12.92
C LEU A 140 11.76 13.57 12.10
N ALA A 141 10.73 14.26 11.59
CA ALA A 141 10.90 15.45 10.77
C ALA A 141 11.57 16.60 11.52
N ASN A 142 11.25 16.76 12.81
CA ASN A 142 11.93 17.73 13.69
C ASN A 142 13.43 17.42 13.80
N THR A 143 13.78 16.15 14.01
CA THR A 143 15.17 15.70 14.12
C THR A 143 15.94 15.99 12.83
N TYR A 144 15.40 15.60 11.67
CA TYR A 144 16.01 15.89 10.38
C TYR A 144 16.05 17.39 10.05
N GLY A 145 15.10 18.18 10.57
CA GLY A 145 15.06 19.64 10.42
C GLY A 145 16.16 20.38 11.18
N LYS A 146 16.83 19.72 12.14
CA LYS A 146 17.97 20.26 12.90
C LYS A 146 19.32 19.86 12.32
N GLU A 147 19.37 18.97 11.33
CA GLU A 147 20.62 18.59 10.69
C GLU A 147 21.19 19.73 9.82
N LEU A 148 22.44 20.12 10.06
CA LEU A 148 23.15 21.14 9.25
C LEU A 148 23.61 20.55 7.90
N LYS A 149 22.72 20.44 6.92
CA LYS A 149 23.05 19.90 5.59
C LYS A 149 22.39 20.66 4.43
N LYS A 150 23.11 20.73 3.30
CA LYS A 150 22.57 21.14 1.98
C LYS A 150 21.31 20.30 1.68
N TRP A 151 20.28 20.91 1.09
CA TRP A 151 19.00 20.25 0.77
C TRP A 151 18.15 19.80 1.96
N ILE A 152 18.24 20.51 3.10
CA ILE A 152 17.51 20.15 4.32
C ILE A 152 16.00 19.94 4.09
N PHE A 153 15.34 20.79 3.29
CA PHE A 153 13.90 20.65 3.04
C PHE A 153 13.54 19.35 2.31
N PHE A 154 14.36 18.94 1.33
CA PHE A 154 14.18 17.67 0.62
C PHE A 154 14.39 16.49 1.55
N ARG A 155 15.47 16.54 2.33
CA ARG A 155 15.84 15.44 3.24
C ARG A 155 14.82 15.24 4.35
N VAL A 156 14.22 16.30 4.88
CA VAL A 156 13.17 16.20 5.89
C VAL A 156 12.00 15.36 5.38
N GLY A 157 11.45 15.66 4.20
CA GLY A 157 10.37 14.85 3.64
C GLY A 157 10.83 13.45 3.26
N SER A 158 11.89 13.35 2.45
CA SER A 158 12.40 12.06 1.94
C SER A 158 12.73 11.07 3.06
N HIS A 159 13.53 11.47 4.05
CA HIS A 159 13.92 10.55 5.13
C HIS A 159 12.79 10.28 6.12
N SER A 160 11.99 11.29 6.51
CA SER A 160 10.90 11.07 7.48
C SER A 160 9.83 10.15 6.91
N VAL A 161 9.37 10.44 5.69
CA VAL A 161 8.37 9.62 5.02
C VAL A 161 8.92 8.23 4.70
N SER A 162 10.16 8.11 4.25
CA SER A 162 10.78 6.79 3.99
C SER A 162 10.82 5.91 5.26
N LYS A 163 11.18 6.46 6.42
CA LYS A 163 11.20 5.69 7.69
C LYS A 163 9.80 5.27 8.13
N VAL A 164 8.82 6.11 7.88
CA VAL A 164 7.42 5.82 8.22
C VAL A 164 6.81 4.79 7.27
N LEU A 165 7.10 4.88 5.98
CA LEU A 165 6.72 3.87 5.01
C LEU A 165 7.35 2.50 5.31
N LEU A 166 8.55 2.44 5.90
CA LEU A 166 9.12 1.18 6.39
C LEU A 166 8.19 0.49 7.41
N ILE A 167 7.67 1.27 8.38
CA ILE A 167 6.75 0.77 9.41
C ILE A 167 5.46 0.27 8.75
N ILE A 168 4.94 1.03 7.78
CA ILE A 168 3.74 0.66 7.03
C ILE A 168 3.94 -0.63 6.24
N ASN A 169 5.04 -0.73 5.49
CA ASN A 169 5.36 -1.92 4.70
C ASN A 169 5.44 -3.17 5.58
N LEU A 170 6.04 -3.06 6.76
CA LEU A 170 6.17 -4.17 7.70
C LEU A 170 4.80 -4.61 8.27
N LEU A 171 3.95 -3.65 8.64
CA LEU A 171 2.62 -3.95 9.18
C LEU A 171 1.65 -4.45 8.10
N ILE A 172 1.74 -3.95 6.87
CA ILE A 172 0.99 -4.50 5.72
C ILE A 172 1.42 -5.94 5.48
N ALA A 173 2.72 -6.22 5.43
CA ALA A 173 3.24 -7.58 5.24
C ALA A 173 2.77 -8.53 6.35
N LEU A 174 2.78 -8.08 7.61
CA LEU A 174 2.25 -8.84 8.73
C LEU A 174 0.74 -9.08 8.61
N GLY A 175 -0.02 -8.06 8.21
CA GLY A 175 -1.45 -8.18 7.96
C GLY A 175 -1.79 -9.17 6.85
N ILE A 176 -1.00 -9.18 5.78
CA ILE A 176 -1.12 -10.18 4.71
C ILE A 176 -0.78 -11.56 5.24
N PHE A 177 0.35 -11.73 5.93
CA PHE A 177 0.75 -13.01 6.51
C PHE A 177 -0.39 -13.63 7.33
N ILE A 178 -0.97 -12.87 8.26
CA ILE A 178 -2.05 -13.36 9.12
C ILE A 178 -3.33 -13.61 8.31
N SER A 179 -3.67 -12.74 7.35
CA SER A 179 -4.86 -12.91 6.50
C SER A 179 -4.76 -14.18 5.65
N VAL A 180 -3.58 -14.49 5.11
CA VAL A 180 -3.32 -15.71 4.32
C VAL A 180 -3.35 -16.94 5.20
N LEU A 181 -2.72 -16.86 6.37
CA LEU A 181 -2.71 -17.95 7.35
C LEU A 181 -4.13 -18.31 7.80
N ALA A 182 -4.98 -17.30 8.04
CA ALA A 182 -6.37 -17.50 8.47
C ALA A 182 -7.26 -18.13 7.38
N ASN A 183 -6.96 -17.89 6.10
CA ASN A 183 -7.79 -18.32 4.97
C ASN A 183 -7.08 -19.33 4.04
N GLN A 184 -6.11 -20.08 4.56
CA GLN A 184 -5.26 -20.96 3.76
C GLN A 184 -6.05 -22.00 2.94
N GLN A 185 -7.11 -22.57 3.52
CA GLN A 185 -7.96 -23.55 2.83
C GLN A 185 -8.73 -22.93 1.66
N PHE A 186 -9.21 -21.70 1.82
CA PHE A 186 -9.88 -20.96 0.75
C PHE A 186 -8.93 -20.71 -0.42
N TYR A 187 -7.70 -20.26 -0.15
CA TYR A 187 -6.70 -20.05 -1.21
C TYR A 187 -6.30 -21.34 -1.90
N LYS A 188 -6.20 -22.45 -1.17
CA LYS A 188 -5.95 -23.77 -1.75
C LYS A 188 -7.04 -24.15 -2.76
N GLN A 189 -8.31 -24.05 -2.36
CA GLN A 189 -9.44 -24.34 -3.25
C GLN A 189 -9.51 -23.39 -4.44
N SER A 190 -9.29 -22.09 -4.24
CA SER A 190 -9.27 -21.10 -5.32
C SER A 190 -8.21 -21.43 -6.37
N PHE A 191 -7.02 -21.83 -5.93
CA PHE A 191 -5.91 -22.17 -6.82
C PHE A 191 -6.13 -23.50 -7.54
N GLU A 192 -6.69 -24.52 -6.86
CA GLU A 192 -7.09 -25.79 -7.49
C GLU A 192 -8.11 -25.54 -8.61
N ASN A 193 -9.12 -24.69 -8.35
CA ASN A 193 -10.13 -24.32 -9.32
C ASN A 193 -9.52 -23.55 -10.51
N GLU A 194 -8.66 -22.56 -10.26
CA GLU A 194 -8.05 -21.76 -11.32
C GLU A 194 -7.09 -22.56 -12.21
N ILE A 195 -6.28 -23.46 -11.65
CA ILE A 195 -5.44 -24.37 -12.46
C ILE A 195 -6.31 -25.28 -13.31
N THR A 196 -7.39 -25.81 -12.72
CA THR A 196 -8.32 -26.68 -13.44
C THR A 196 -8.96 -25.93 -14.61
N ASP A 197 -9.38 -24.68 -14.40
CA ASP A 197 -9.95 -23.83 -15.44
C ASP A 197 -8.94 -23.52 -16.55
N ILE A 198 -7.69 -23.18 -16.19
CA ILE A 198 -6.62 -22.90 -17.16
C ILE A 198 -6.33 -24.15 -17.99
N ALA A 199 -6.11 -25.30 -17.34
CA ALA A 199 -5.85 -26.56 -18.03
C ALA A 199 -7.04 -26.93 -18.95
N ALA A 200 -8.27 -26.77 -18.47
CA ALA A 200 -9.47 -27.06 -19.24
C ALA A 200 -9.68 -26.09 -20.41
N SER A 201 -9.12 -24.88 -20.37
CA SER A 201 -9.12 -23.92 -21.48
C SER A 201 -8.09 -24.23 -22.58
N MET A 202 -7.04 -24.99 -22.25
CA MET A 202 -5.99 -25.40 -23.19
C MET A 202 -6.35 -26.68 -23.96
N ILE A 203 -7.36 -27.42 -23.51
CA ILE A 203 -7.86 -28.60 -24.21
C ILE A 203 -8.63 -28.12 -25.46
N PRO A 204 -8.33 -28.62 -26.66
CA PRO A 204 -9.10 -28.31 -27.87
C PRO A 204 -10.59 -28.52 -27.61
N GLN A 205 -11.48 -27.69 -28.18
CA GLN A 205 -12.93 -27.81 -28.01
C GLN A 205 -13.43 -29.19 -28.51
N THR A 206 -13.33 -30.21 -27.67
CA THR A 206 -14.03 -31.47 -27.83
C THR A 206 -15.43 -31.26 -27.29
N ASN A 207 -16.46 -31.51 -28.10
CA ASN A 207 -17.88 -31.37 -27.73
C ASN A 207 -18.33 -32.27 -26.55
N ASN A 208 -17.43 -33.07 -25.97
CA ASN A 208 -17.73 -33.93 -24.83
C ASN A 208 -17.39 -33.23 -23.50
N SER A 209 -18.41 -32.65 -22.88
CA SER A 209 -18.37 -32.12 -21.51
C SER A 209 -17.84 -33.13 -20.49
N ILE A 210 -18.10 -34.43 -20.72
CA ILE A 210 -17.65 -35.54 -19.88
C ILE A 210 -16.12 -35.65 -19.84
N ILE A 211 -15.43 -35.45 -20.98
CA ILE A 211 -13.96 -35.54 -21.04
C ILE A 211 -13.33 -34.37 -20.28
N LYS A 212 -13.93 -33.18 -20.38
CA LYS A 212 -13.48 -31.99 -19.65
C LYS A 212 -13.63 -32.16 -18.13
N GLU A 213 -14.72 -32.77 -17.68
CA GLU A 213 -14.97 -33.04 -16.26
C GLU A 213 -14.01 -34.11 -15.72
N GLU A 214 -13.76 -35.19 -16.48
CA GLU A 214 -12.86 -36.26 -16.08
C GLU A 214 -11.40 -35.79 -15.98
N ILE A 215 -10.94 -34.96 -16.92
CA ILE A 215 -9.61 -34.34 -16.87
C ILE A 215 -9.50 -33.39 -15.67
N GLY A 216 -10.53 -32.59 -15.40
CA GLY A 216 -10.57 -31.74 -14.21
C GLY A 216 -10.46 -32.53 -12.90
N LYS A 217 -11.13 -33.69 -12.81
CA LYS A 217 -11.01 -34.62 -11.68
C LYS A 217 -9.62 -35.23 -11.56
N GLN A 218 -8.99 -35.62 -12.66
CA GLN A 218 -7.62 -36.16 -12.61
C GLN A 218 -6.59 -35.12 -12.19
N ILE A 219 -6.75 -33.86 -12.64
CA ILE A 219 -5.89 -32.75 -12.24
C ILE A 219 -6.05 -32.46 -10.74
N SER A 220 -7.27 -32.35 -10.24
CA SER A 220 -7.51 -32.09 -8.81
C SER A 220 -6.95 -33.20 -7.92
N VAL A 221 -7.14 -34.47 -8.30
CA VAL A 221 -6.55 -35.62 -7.58
C VAL A 221 -5.02 -35.58 -7.61
N SER A 222 -4.42 -35.18 -8.74
CA SER A 222 -2.96 -35.08 -8.87
C SER A 222 -2.39 -33.93 -8.03
N LEU A 223 -3.07 -32.79 -7.98
CA LEU A 223 -2.70 -31.65 -7.14
C LEU A 223 -2.78 -32.00 -5.65
N GLN A 224 -3.86 -32.66 -5.23
CA GLN A 224 -4.05 -33.07 -3.83
C GLN A 224 -3.00 -34.07 -3.35
N LYS A 225 -2.50 -34.93 -4.25
CA LYS A 225 -1.44 -35.90 -3.94
C LYS A 225 -0.03 -35.34 -4.07
N SER A 226 0.15 -34.11 -4.56
CA SER A 226 1.46 -33.52 -4.83
C SER A 226 2.11 -32.97 -3.55
N PRO A 227 3.26 -33.52 -3.10
CA PRO A 227 3.97 -33.01 -1.93
C PRO A 227 4.49 -31.58 -2.11
N ILE A 228 4.82 -31.21 -3.37
CA ILE A 228 5.27 -29.86 -3.72
C ILE A 228 4.12 -28.87 -3.59
N PHE A 229 2.92 -29.26 -4.05
CA PHE A 229 1.73 -28.42 -3.94
C PHE A 229 1.36 -28.17 -2.47
N GLU A 230 1.36 -29.22 -1.66
CA GLU A 230 1.11 -29.08 -0.23
C GLU A 230 2.17 -28.20 0.46
N SER A 231 3.44 -28.38 0.10
CA SER A 231 4.54 -27.55 0.62
C SER A 231 4.39 -26.08 0.20
N TYR A 232 4.01 -25.80 -1.05
CA TYR A 232 3.75 -24.46 -1.53
C TYR A 232 2.68 -23.76 -0.69
N PHE A 233 1.53 -24.42 -0.44
CA PHE A 233 0.47 -23.83 0.37
C PHE A 233 0.87 -23.59 1.82
N ARG A 234 1.73 -24.44 2.41
CA ARG A 234 2.29 -24.20 3.75
C ARG A 234 3.13 -22.92 3.79
N TRP A 235 3.87 -22.62 2.72
CA TRP A 235 4.71 -21.43 2.61
C TRP A 235 4.01 -20.20 2.02
N LEU A 236 2.80 -20.35 1.47
CA LEU A 236 2.04 -19.28 0.83
C LEU A 236 1.92 -18.00 1.69
N PRO A 237 1.63 -18.06 3.02
CA PRO A 237 1.58 -16.85 3.84
C PRO A 237 2.91 -16.08 3.85
N VAL A 238 4.03 -16.80 3.93
CA VAL A 238 5.37 -16.20 3.96
C VAL A 238 5.73 -15.62 2.60
N ILE A 239 5.50 -16.38 1.52
CA ILE A 239 5.82 -15.95 0.15
C ILE A 239 5.01 -14.70 -0.22
N SER A 240 3.72 -14.68 0.09
CA SER A 240 2.82 -13.55 -0.20
C SER A 240 3.26 -12.29 0.56
N ALA A 241 3.53 -12.42 1.86
CA ALA A 241 3.95 -11.31 2.70
C ALA A 241 5.32 -10.75 2.26
N LEU A 242 6.31 -11.61 2.02
CA LEU A 242 7.64 -11.20 1.56
C LEU A 242 7.59 -10.57 0.16
N GLY A 243 6.82 -11.14 -0.76
CA GLY A 243 6.68 -10.60 -2.11
C GLY A 243 6.17 -9.16 -2.10
N ILE A 244 5.10 -8.91 -1.34
CA ILE A 244 4.52 -7.55 -1.22
C ILE A 244 5.47 -6.62 -0.48
N TRP A 245 6.12 -7.09 0.59
CA TRP A 245 7.12 -6.29 1.30
C TRP A 245 8.25 -5.82 0.39
N VAL A 246 8.84 -6.72 -0.41
CA VAL A 246 9.93 -6.40 -1.35
C VAL A 246 9.48 -5.37 -2.39
N ILE A 247 8.29 -5.54 -2.98
CA ILE A 247 7.74 -4.60 -3.97
C ILE A 247 7.55 -3.21 -3.34
N LEU A 248 6.93 -3.15 -2.15
CA LEU A 248 6.70 -1.89 -1.46
C LEU A 248 8.02 -1.23 -1.02
N GLU A 249 9.03 -2.01 -0.64
CA GLU A 249 10.34 -1.52 -0.26
C GLU A 249 11.09 -0.92 -1.45
N PHE A 250 11.00 -1.58 -2.61
CA PHE A 250 11.50 -1.08 -3.87
C PHE A 250 10.83 0.25 -4.26
N LEU A 251 9.50 0.31 -4.26
CA LEU A 251 8.73 1.53 -4.56
C LEU A 251 9.04 2.66 -3.57
N ARG A 252 9.21 2.33 -2.29
CA ARG A 252 9.59 3.28 -1.25
C ARG A 252 10.94 3.94 -1.56
N GLY A 253 11.94 3.14 -1.90
CA GLY A 253 13.29 3.60 -2.19
C GLY A 253 13.40 4.40 -3.49
N LEU A 254 12.75 3.91 -4.55
CA LEU A 254 12.91 4.47 -5.90
C LEU A 254 12.03 5.70 -6.13
N ILE A 255 10.76 5.65 -5.69
CA ILE A 255 9.75 6.64 -6.06
C ILE A 255 9.30 7.46 -4.86
N PHE A 256 8.72 6.83 -3.84
CA PHE A 256 7.95 7.54 -2.81
C PHE A 256 8.82 8.44 -1.93
N SER A 257 10.03 8.02 -1.59
CA SER A 257 10.99 8.84 -0.84
C SER A 257 11.37 10.11 -1.61
N ASN A 258 11.64 9.99 -2.91
CA ASN A 258 12.02 11.13 -3.76
C ASN A 258 10.84 12.08 -3.96
N PHE A 259 9.65 11.52 -4.22
CA PHE A 259 8.41 12.28 -4.34
C PHE A 259 8.12 13.08 -3.06
N ALA A 260 8.26 12.46 -1.87
CA ALA A 260 8.11 13.15 -0.59
C ALA A 260 9.11 14.30 -0.41
N GLY A 261 10.36 14.10 -0.83
CA GLY A 261 11.40 15.14 -0.79
C GLY A 261 11.09 16.34 -1.69
N LEU A 262 10.57 16.12 -2.89
CA LEU A 262 10.16 17.19 -3.81
C LEU A 262 9.01 18.01 -3.23
N PHE A 263 7.95 17.35 -2.77
CA PHE A 263 6.76 18.04 -2.24
C PHE A 263 7.05 18.79 -0.94
N SER A 264 7.79 18.19 -0.01
CA SER A 264 8.21 18.87 1.24
C SER A 264 9.04 20.11 0.94
N THR A 265 9.97 20.05 -0.03
CA THR A 265 10.76 21.21 -0.47
C THR A 265 9.86 22.35 -0.95
N THR A 266 8.90 22.03 -1.80
CA THR A 266 7.95 23.01 -2.36
C THR A 266 7.10 23.63 -1.25
N MET A 267 6.51 22.81 -0.37
CA MET A 267 5.65 23.30 0.71
C MET A 267 6.42 24.17 1.72
N ILE A 268 7.62 23.76 2.14
CA ILE A 268 8.43 24.52 3.10
C ILE A 268 8.83 25.87 2.49
N ARG A 269 9.26 25.89 1.22
CA ARG A 269 9.61 27.12 0.51
C ARG A 269 8.42 28.05 0.36
N LEU A 270 7.25 27.52 0.00
CA LEU A 270 6.03 28.31 -0.15
C LEU A 270 5.65 28.99 1.17
N LYS A 271 5.62 28.24 2.27
CA LYS A 271 5.32 28.80 3.60
C LYS A 271 6.33 29.87 4.00
N ASN A 272 7.63 29.61 3.83
CA ASN A 272 8.67 30.61 4.14
C ASN A 272 8.53 31.90 3.31
N LYS A 273 8.07 31.82 2.05
CA LYS A 273 7.77 33.00 1.23
C LYS A 273 6.56 33.77 1.76
N ILE A 274 5.49 33.06 2.12
CA ILE A 274 4.27 33.64 2.69
C ILE A 274 4.59 34.36 4.01
N ASP A 275 5.29 33.70 4.93
CA ASP A 275 5.64 34.27 6.24
C ASP A 275 6.53 35.51 6.12
N LYS A 276 7.39 35.58 5.09
CA LYS A 276 8.19 36.79 4.80
C LYS A 276 7.32 37.95 4.32
N LYS A 277 6.37 37.69 3.41
CA LYS A 277 5.48 38.72 2.84
C LYS A 277 4.54 39.35 3.88
N PHE A 278 4.15 38.60 4.91
CA PHE A 278 3.29 39.12 5.99
C PHE A 278 4.05 39.78 7.14
N LYS A 279 5.39 39.71 7.16
CA LYS A 279 6.25 40.36 8.17
C LYS A 279 6.95 41.62 7.66
N SER A 280 6.98 41.83 6.34
CA SER A 280 7.42 43.07 5.67
C SER A 280 6.23 44.02 5.51
#